data_AF-A0A0P4UVL4-F1
#
_entry.id   AF-A0A0P4UVL4-F1
#
_cell.length_a   1.000
_cell.length_b   1.000
_cell.length_c   1.000
_cell.angle_alpha   90.00
_cell.angle_beta   90.00
_cell.angle_gamma   90.00
#
_symmetry.space_group_name_H-M   'P 1'
#
loop_
_entity.id
_entity.type
_entity.pdbx_description
1 polymer ?
#
loop_
_entity_poly.entity_id
_entity_poly.type
_entity_poly.pdbx_seq_one_letter_code
_entity_poly.pdbx_strand_id
1 'polypeptide(L)'
;MMQGLNDSNDLAPKLGSFVSSLFSLTWILMIQTRSLVNDAIVFYLTIFSVHSRSFPRVTVANIKSAKKRVEVAERNRLRNKSYKSAIKTLMKKYFSAVDQLAANPSDEAKKAVDEAMSAAYSKIDKAVKRGVLHRNTGARRKARLGRALKKQTAAAS
;
A
#
# COMPACT_ATOMS: atom_id res chain seq x y z
N MET A 1 -29.98 54.69 32.27
CA MET A 1 -30.97 55.32 31.37
C MET A 1 -30.54 54.95 29.95
N MET A 2 -31.08 53.85 29.40
CA MET A 2 -32.32 53.78 28.58
C MET A 2 -32.09 54.36 27.17
N GLN A 3 -31.90 53.46 26.19
CA GLN A 3 -32.82 53.13 25.08
C GLN A 3 -32.53 54.02 23.85
N GLY A 4 -32.41 53.57 22.61
CA GLY A 4 -33.02 52.42 21.94
C GLY A 4 -33.85 52.94 20.76
N LEU A 5 -33.82 52.18 19.65
CA LEU A 5 -34.66 52.26 18.43
C LEU A 5 -34.10 53.14 17.29
N ASN A 6 -33.58 52.57 16.20
CA ASN A 6 -34.25 51.84 15.11
C ASN A 6 -35.42 52.58 14.48
N ASP A 7 -35.30 52.78 13.16
CA ASP A 7 -36.30 52.62 12.10
C ASP A 7 -35.88 53.58 10.96
N SER A 8 -35.98 53.31 9.67
CA SER A 8 -36.35 52.15 8.87
C SER A 8 -36.06 52.61 7.43
N ASN A 9 -35.49 51.71 6.60
CA ASN A 9 -35.83 51.56 5.19
C ASN A 9 -35.55 52.68 4.16
N ASP A 10 -34.62 52.31 3.28
CA ASP A 10 -34.83 52.16 1.83
C ASP A 10 -34.30 53.19 0.83
N LEU A 11 -33.95 52.62 -0.33
CA LEU A 11 -33.51 53.14 -1.62
C LEU A 11 -31.98 53.17 -1.79
N ALA A 12 -31.33 52.36 -2.62
CA ALA A 12 -31.77 51.29 -3.51
C ALA A 12 -30.51 50.48 -3.91
N PRO A 13 -30.68 49.20 -4.28
CA PRO A 13 -29.64 48.33 -4.82
C PRO A 13 -29.38 48.68 -6.30
N LYS A 14 -28.14 48.50 -6.76
CA LYS A 14 -27.73 48.13 -8.14
C LYS A 14 -26.26 48.45 -8.30
N LEU A 15 -25.42 47.42 -8.35
CA LEU A 15 -24.11 47.36 -9.04
C LEU A 15 -23.33 46.06 -8.70
N GLY A 16 -23.97 45.07 -8.05
CA GLY A 16 -23.37 43.77 -7.77
C GLY A 16 -23.50 42.72 -8.89
N SER A 17 -23.92 43.11 -10.11
CA SER A 17 -24.15 42.16 -11.22
C SER A 17 -23.10 42.20 -12.33
N PHE A 18 -22.06 43.03 -12.23
CA PHE A 18 -20.99 43.12 -13.24
C PHE A 18 -19.68 42.40 -12.86
N VAL A 19 -19.44 42.12 -11.58
CA VAL A 19 -18.23 41.43 -11.12
C VAL A 19 -18.31 39.91 -11.36
N SER A 20 -19.53 39.37 -11.46
CA SER A 20 -19.79 37.93 -11.64
C SER A 20 -19.66 37.44 -13.09
N SER A 21 -19.77 38.34 -14.08
CA SER A 21 -19.64 37.97 -15.51
C SER A 21 -18.17 37.90 -15.95
N LEU A 22 -17.33 38.81 -15.42
CA LEU A 22 -15.89 38.76 -15.69
C LEU A 22 -15.21 37.57 -15.01
N PHE A 23 -15.72 37.07 -13.88
CA PHE A 23 -15.17 35.89 -13.21
C PHE A 23 -15.45 34.58 -13.98
N SER A 24 -16.54 34.52 -14.75
CA SER A 24 -16.87 33.36 -15.61
C SER A 24 -16.09 33.40 -16.93
N LEU A 25 -15.87 34.58 -17.50
CA LEU A 25 -15.06 34.75 -18.71
C LEU A 25 -13.56 34.54 -18.45
N THR A 26 -13.05 34.92 -17.27
CA THR A 26 -11.69 34.52 -16.86
C THR A 26 -11.59 33.03 -16.57
N TRP A 27 -12.67 32.38 -16.14
CA TRP A 27 -12.68 30.93 -15.89
C TRP A 27 -12.72 30.12 -17.20
N ILE A 28 -13.45 30.56 -18.22
CA ILE A 28 -13.48 29.94 -19.54
C ILE A 28 -12.17 30.18 -20.31
N LEU A 29 -11.60 31.39 -20.24
CA LEU A 29 -10.30 31.70 -20.87
C LEU A 29 -9.12 30.96 -20.18
N MET A 30 -9.27 30.62 -18.90
CA MET A 30 -8.32 29.81 -18.13
C MET A 30 -8.50 28.29 -18.36
N ILE A 31 -9.60 27.85 -18.99
CA ILE A 31 -9.78 26.48 -19.46
C ILE A 31 -9.24 26.32 -20.89
N GLN A 32 -9.28 27.36 -21.73
CA GLN A 32 -8.82 27.28 -23.13
C GLN A 32 -7.28 27.28 -23.30
N THR A 33 -6.49 27.59 -22.26
CA THR A 33 -5.01 27.52 -22.33
C THR A 33 -4.41 26.28 -21.67
N ARG A 34 -5.25 25.42 -21.09
CA ARG A 34 -4.83 24.14 -20.49
C ARG A 34 -4.98 22.95 -21.46
N SER A 35 -4.98 23.21 -22.76
CA SER A 35 -4.95 22.16 -23.80
C SER A 35 -3.70 22.19 -24.69
N LEU A 36 -2.70 23.05 -24.39
CA LEU A 36 -1.46 23.16 -25.17
C LEU A 36 -0.18 22.96 -24.35
N VAL A 37 -0.28 22.33 -23.18
CA VAL A 37 0.89 21.91 -22.38
C VAL A 37 1.01 20.39 -22.28
N ASN A 38 0.02 19.65 -22.79
CA ASN A 38 0.01 18.19 -22.78
C ASN A 38 0.64 17.57 -24.05
N ASP A 39 0.85 18.33 -25.12
CA ASP A 39 1.52 17.81 -26.33
C ASP A 39 3.05 17.79 -26.21
N ALA A 40 3.64 18.67 -25.38
CA ALA A 40 5.08 18.66 -25.11
C ALA A 40 5.51 17.45 -24.25
N ILE A 41 4.62 16.95 -23.38
CA ILE A 41 4.88 15.81 -22.49
C ILE A 41 4.84 14.49 -23.25
N VAL A 42 3.92 14.35 -24.22
CA VAL A 42 3.82 13.14 -25.05
C VAL A 42 4.98 13.05 -26.06
N PHE A 43 5.48 14.20 -26.56
CA PHE A 43 6.63 14.24 -27.46
C PHE A 43 7.97 13.92 -26.75
N TYR A 44 8.11 14.26 -25.46
CA TYR A 44 9.28 13.87 -24.68
C TYR A 44 9.26 12.38 -24.25
N LEU A 45 8.08 11.75 -24.19
CA LEU A 45 7.95 10.33 -23.83
C LEU A 45 8.17 9.36 -25.00
N THR A 46 8.10 9.82 -26.25
CA THR A 46 8.32 8.98 -27.45
C THR A 46 9.77 8.99 -27.97
N ILE A 47 10.60 9.95 -27.55
CA ILE A 47 12.07 9.91 -27.78
C ILE A 47 12.78 9.01 -26.75
N PHE A 48 12.11 8.62 -25.66
CA PHE A 48 12.60 7.58 -24.73
C PHE A 48 12.07 6.18 -25.11
N SER A 49 11.84 5.93 -26.40
CA SER A 49 11.59 4.59 -26.93
C SER A 49 12.79 4.17 -27.78
N VAL A 50 13.34 2.99 -27.49
CA VAL A 50 14.51 2.36 -28.13
C VAL A 50 15.88 2.85 -27.62
N HIS A 51 16.16 2.54 -26.36
CA HIS A 51 17.45 1.88 -26.10
C HIS A 51 17.13 0.49 -25.57
N SER A 52 16.97 -0.44 -26.50
CA SER A 52 17.13 -1.86 -26.26
C SER A 52 18.46 -2.06 -25.55
N ARG A 53 18.44 -2.03 -24.21
CA ARG A 53 19.56 -2.50 -23.40
C ARG A 53 19.61 -3.99 -23.67
N SER A 54 20.40 -4.36 -24.66
CA SER A 54 20.99 -5.68 -24.79
C SER A 54 21.67 -5.98 -23.46
N PHE A 55 20.91 -6.55 -22.52
CA PHE A 55 21.46 -7.08 -21.29
C PHE A 55 22.54 -8.05 -21.72
N PRO A 56 23.83 -7.80 -21.40
CA PRO A 56 24.90 -8.67 -21.85
C PRO A 56 24.57 -10.08 -21.39
N ARG A 57 24.60 -11.01 -22.35
CA ARG A 57 24.48 -12.45 -22.10
C ARG A 57 25.36 -12.76 -20.90
N VAL A 58 24.74 -13.20 -19.79
CA VAL A 58 25.46 -13.56 -18.57
C VAL A 58 26.43 -14.66 -18.95
N THR A 59 27.69 -14.28 -19.22
CA THR A 59 28.76 -15.23 -19.38
C THR A 59 28.88 -15.91 -18.03
N VAL A 60 28.54 -17.19 -18.01
CA VAL A 60 28.64 -18.02 -16.81
C VAL A 60 29.99 -17.76 -16.15
N ALA A 61 29.96 -17.57 -14.84
CA ALA A 61 31.13 -17.27 -14.01
C ALA A 61 32.34 -18.13 -14.44
N ASN A 62 33.31 -17.54 -15.15
CA ASN A 62 34.45 -18.30 -15.64
C ASN A 62 35.47 -18.56 -14.51
N ILE A 63 35.48 -17.69 -13.50
CA ILE A 63 36.36 -17.78 -12.33
C ILE A 63 35.78 -18.81 -11.33
N LYS A 64 36.63 -19.72 -10.83
CA LYS A 64 36.25 -20.79 -9.88
C LYS A 64 35.50 -20.26 -8.64
N SER A 65 35.92 -19.11 -8.11
CA SER A 65 35.27 -18.46 -6.96
C SER A 65 33.85 -18.03 -7.28
N ALA A 66 33.61 -17.51 -8.49
CA ALA A 66 32.29 -17.05 -8.92
C ALA A 66 31.32 -18.22 -9.16
N LYS A 67 31.77 -19.35 -9.75
CA LYS A 67 30.96 -20.59 -9.86
C LYS A 67 30.47 -21.07 -8.49
N LYS A 68 31.39 -21.14 -7.51
CA LYS A 68 31.06 -21.51 -6.13
C LYS A 68 30.04 -20.55 -5.49
N ARG A 69 30.13 -19.24 -5.75
CA ARG A 69 29.16 -18.26 -5.24
C ARG A 69 27.77 -18.46 -5.84
N VAL A 70 27.67 -18.80 -7.13
CA VAL A 70 26.41 -19.12 -7.80
C VAL A 70 25.76 -20.34 -7.15
N GLU A 71 26.48 -21.45 -6.99
CA GLU A 71 25.97 -22.68 -6.34
C GLU A 71 25.52 -22.44 -4.90
N VAL A 72 26.29 -21.66 -4.12
CA VAL A 72 25.90 -21.28 -2.75
C VAL A 72 24.65 -20.40 -2.75
N ALA A 73 24.57 -19.43 -3.67
CA ALA A 73 23.42 -18.55 -3.79
C ALA A 73 22.16 -19.33 -4.15
N GLU A 74 22.24 -20.30 -5.06
CA GLU A 74 21.11 -21.15 -5.45
C GLU A 74 20.61 -22.01 -4.28
N ARG A 75 21.52 -22.69 -3.56
CA ARG A 75 21.17 -23.47 -2.36
C ARG A 75 20.49 -22.60 -1.30
N ASN A 76 21.02 -21.41 -1.07
CA ASN A 76 20.43 -20.44 -0.13
C ASN A 76 19.09 -19.91 -0.63
N ARG A 77 18.93 -19.68 -1.94
CA ARG A 77 17.68 -19.21 -2.57
C ARG A 77 16.57 -20.24 -2.37
N LEU A 78 16.84 -21.52 -2.63
CA LEU A 78 15.84 -22.60 -2.48
C LEU A 78 15.37 -22.72 -1.04
N ARG A 79 16.32 -22.71 -0.08
CA ARG A 79 16.00 -22.69 1.36
C ARG A 79 15.17 -21.46 1.74
N ASN A 80 15.61 -20.26 1.36
CA ASN A 80 14.90 -19.03 1.70
C ASN A 80 13.51 -18.97 1.06
N LYS A 81 13.35 -19.50 -0.15
CA LYS A 81 12.07 -19.59 -0.86
C LYS A 81 11.07 -20.42 -0.07
N SER A 82 11.45 -21.63 0.39
CA SER A 82 10.54 -22.53 1.11
C SER A 82 10.04 -21.95 2.44
N TYR A 83 10.92 -21.31 3.21
CA TYR A 83 10.51 -20.63 4.44
C TYR A 83 9.62 -19.41 4.17
N LYS A 84 9.98 -18.58 3.20
CA LYS A 84 9.19 -17.38 2.85
C LYS A 84 7.80 -17.74 2.32
N SER A 85 7.69 -18.76 1.47
CA SER A 85 6.41 -19.24 0.95
C SER A 85 5.55 -19.85 2.06
N ALA A 86 6.12 -20.72 2.90
CA ALA A 86 5.40 -21.32 4.02
C ALA A 86 4.80 -20.26 4.96
N ILE A 87 5.58 -19.24 5.33
CA ILE A 87 5.06 -18.15 6.18
C ILE A 87 3.94 -17.38 5.46
N LYS A 88 4.09 -17.08 4.16
CA LYS A 88 3.05 -16.41 3.38
C LYS A 88 1.76 -17.22 3.36
N THR A 89 1.86 -18.54 3.18
CA THR A 89 0.70 -19.44 3.18
C THR A 89 0.02 -19.49 4.54
N LEU A 90 0.77 -19.65 5.63
CA LEU A 90 0.19 -19.66 6.99
C LEU A 90 -0.48 -18.33 7.34
N MET A 91 0.13 -17.20 6.97
CA MET A 91 -0.48 -15.89 7.17
C MET A 91 -1.79 -15.73 6.39
N LYS A 92 -1.84 -16.23 5.15
CA LYS A 92 -3.09 -16.23 4.35
C LYS A 92 -4.18 -17.06 5.01
N LYS A 93 -3.85 -18.28 5.46
CA LYS A 93 -4.79 -19.16 6.18
C LYS A 93 -5.36 -18.48 7.42
N TYR A 94 -4.50 -17.81 8.19
CA TYR A 94 -4.92 -17.06 9.36
C TYR A 94 -5.89 -15.91 9.00
N PHE A 95 -5.61 -15.12 7.96
CA PHE A 95 -6.55 -14.06 7.55
C PHE A 95 -7.89 -14.64 7.11
N SER A 96 -7.89 -15.73 6.33
CA SER A 96 -9.14 -16.42 5.96
C SER A 96 -9.93 -16.92 7.18
N ALA A 97 -9.25 -17.47 8.20
CA ALA A 97 -9.91 -17.91 9.43
C ALA A 97 -10.49 -16.74 10.23
N VAL A 98 -9.80 -15.59 10.24
CA VAL A 98 -10.28 -14.36 10.88
C VAL A 98 -11.50 -13.80 10.15
N ASP A 99 -11.52 -13.84 8.81
CA ASP A 99 -12.67 -13.39 8.01
C ASP A 99 -13.88 -14.32 8.22
N GLN A 100 -13.64 -15.63 8.35
CA GLN A 100 -14.69 -16.61 8.68
C GLN A 100 -15.28 -16.39 10.09
N LEU A 101 -14.43 -16.09 11.08
CA LEU A 101 -14.87 -15.77 12.43
C LEU A 101 -15.77 -14.51 12.45
N ALA A 102 -15.46 -13.51 11.62
CA ALA A 102 -16.28 -12.31 11.51
C ALA A 102 -17.65 -12.59 10.88
N ALA A 103 -17.74 -13.55 9.95
CA ALA A 103 -19.01 -13.93 9.33
C ALA A 103 -19.87 -14.83 10.22
N ASN A 104 -19.26 -15.78 10.93
CA ASN A 104 -19.95 -16.75 11.79
C ASN A 104 -19.15 -16.95 13.10
N PRO A 105 -19.57 -16.33 14.22
CA PRO A 105 -18.89 -16.50 15.50
C PRO A 105 -19.24 -17.87 16.10
N SER A 106 -18.45 -18.89 15.75
CA SER A 106 -18.48 -20.22 16.36
C SER A 106 -17.24 -20.44 17.25
N ASP A 107 -17.39 -21.21 18.33
CA ASP A 107 -16.26 -21.58 19.19
C ASP A 107 -15.22 -22.44 18.47
N GLU A 108 -15.62 -23.16 17.43
CA GLU A 108 -14.70 -23.88 16.54
C GLU A 108 -13.84 -22.93 15.71
N ALA A 109 -14.42 -21.82 15.24
CA ALA A 109 -13.70 -20.81 14.46
C ALA A 109 -12.64 -20.09 15.32
N LYS A 110 -12.92 -19.86 16.61
CA LYS A 110 -11.94 -19.30 17.56
C LYS A 110 -10.74 -20.23 17.73
N LYS A 111 -10.98 -21.54 17.94
CA LYS A 111 -9.91 -22.55 18.04
C LYS A 111 -9.06 -22.61 16.77
N ALA A 112 -9.69 -22.60 15.59
CA ALA A 112 -8.99 -22.61 14.31
C ALA A 112 -8.08 -21.37 14.12
N VAL A 113 -8.52 -20.19 14.58
CA VAL A 113 -7.71 -18.96 14.56
C VAL A 113 -6.50 -19.08 15.49
N ASP A 114 -6.67 -19.60 16.70
CA ASP A 114 -5.59 -19.78 17.67
C ASP A 114 -4.53 -20.78 17.19
N GLU A 115 -4.97 -21.90 16.61
CA GLU A 115 -4.08 -22.88 16.00
C GLU A 115 -3.30 -22.28 14.81
N ALA A 116 -3.99 -21.55 13.94
CA ALA A 116 -3.35 -20.87 12.80
C ALA A 116 -2.34 -19.81 13.27
N MET A 117 -2.66 -19.06 14.34
CA MET A 117 -1.76 -18.08 14.94
C MET A 117 -0.51 -18.76 15.51
N SER A 118 -0.68 -19.81 16.31
CA SER A 118 0.42 -20.58 16.90
C SER A 118 1.34 -21.16 15.83
N ALA A 119 0.78 -21.77 14.79
CA ALA A 119 1.53 -22.31 13.67
C ALA A 119 2.32 -21.22 12.92
N ALA A 120 1.71 -20.06 12.68
CA ALA A 120 2.37 -18.92 12.04
C ALA A 120 3.54 -18.38 12.89
N TYR A 121 3.34 -18.23 14.20
CA TYR A 121 4.36 -17.72 15.13
C TYR A 121 5.55 -18.68 15.20
N SER A 122 5.28 -19.97 15.36
CA SER A 122 6.31 -21.02 15.38
C SER A 122 7.17 -20.99 14.10
N LYS A 123 6.54 -20.82 12.93
CA LYS A 123 7.28 -20.79 11.65
C LYS A 123 8.09 -19.51 11.48
N ILE A 124 7.58 -18.35 11.94
CA ILE A 124 8.30 -17.08 11.91
C ILE A 124 9.56 -17.17 12.77
N ASP A 125 9.46 -17.69 13.99
CA ASP A 125 10.59 -17.77 14.92
C ASP A 125 11.66 -18.75 14.45
N LYS A 126 11.23 -19.89 13.90
CA LYS A 126 12.14 -20.82 13.22
C LYS A 126 12.86 -20.13 12.06
N ALA A 127 12.19 -19.31 11.27
CA ALA A 127 12.82 -18.59 10.16
C ALA A 127 13.82 -17.50 10.63
N VAL A 128 13.55 -16.85 11.77
CA VAL A 128 14.49 -15.90 12.38
C VAL A 128 15.72 -16.63 12.91
N LYS A 129 15.54 -17.73 13.67
CA LYS A 129 16.66 -18.54 14.20
C LYS A 129 17.54 -19.13 13.09
N ARG A 130 16.94 -19.50 11.96
CA ARG A 130 17.66 -20.01 10.77
C ARG A 130 18.28 -18.92 9.90
N GLY A 131 18.15 -17.64 10.26
CA GLY A 131 18.72 -16.50 9.54
C GLY A 131 18.04 -16.17 8.20
N VAL A 132 16.85 -16.73 7.92
CA VAL A 132 16.09 -16.46 6.69
C VAL A 132 15.40 -15.10 6.76
N LEU A 133 15.00 -14.69 7.96
CA LEU A 133 14.38 -13.40 8.26
C LEU A 133 15.18 -12.67 9.33
N HIS A 134 15.34 -11.36 9.14
CA HIS A 134 15.87 -10.50 10.19
C HIS A 134 14.90 -10.40 11.38
N ARG A 135 15.42 -10.26 12.60
CA ARG A 135 14.64 -10.15 13.85
C ARG A 135 13.52 -9.12 13.78
N ASN A 136 13.80 -7.94 13.22
CA ASN A 136 12.79 -6.87 13.07
C ASN A 136 11.69 -7.27 12.08
N THR A 137 12.03 -7.99 11.01
CA THR A 137 11.04 -8.47 10.04
C THR A 137 10.14 -9.54 10.66
N GLY A 138 10.69 -10.41 11.52
CA GLY A 138 9.91 -11.34 12.33
C GLY A 138 8.94 -10.60 13.26
N ALA A 139 9.44 -9.63 14.03
CA ALA A 139 8.64 -8.82 14.94
C ALA A 139 7.51 -8.07 14.22
N ARG A 140 7.78 -7.43 13.07
CA ARG A 140 6.75 -6.76 12.25
C ARG A 140 5.65 -7.72 11.79
N ARG A 141 5.99 -8.96 11.43
CA ARG A 141 5.00 -9.96 11.01
C ARG A 141 4.12 -10.42 12.18
N LYS A 142 4.70 -10.64 13.37
CA LYS A 142 3.92 -10.95 14.59
C LYS A 142 2.98 -9.81 14.95
N ALA A 143 3.48 -8.57 14.94
CA ALA A 143 2.68 -7.38 15.20
C ALA A 143 1.51 -7.24 14.21
N ARG A 144 1.70 -7.57 12.93
CA ARG A 144 0.62 -7.56 11.94
C ARG A 144 -0.50 -8.56 12.28
N LEU A 145 -0.15 -9.76 12.71
CA LEU A 145 -1.13 -10.78 13.11
C LEU A 145 -1.91 -10.33 14.36
N GLY A 146 -1.22 -9.82 15.38
CA GLY A 146 -1.86 -9.31 16.59
C GLY A 146 -2.78 -8.11 16.34
N ARG A 147 -2.39 -7.19 15.44
CA ARG A 147 -3.26 -6.07 15.01
C ARG A 147 -4.54 -6.55 14.32
N ALA A 148 -4.48 -7.66 13.59
CA ALA A 148 -5.66 -8.21 12.93
C ALA A 148 -6.67 -8.77 13.95
N LEU A 149 -6.22 -9.48 14.99
CA LEU A 149 -7.13 -9.90 16.09
C LEU A 149 -7.75 -8.70 16.77
N LYS A 150 -6.91 -7.75 17.20
CA LYS A 150 -7.38 -6.55 17.93
C LYS A 150 -8.40 -5.76 17.13
N LYS A 151 -8.22 -5.66 15.81
CA LYS A 151 -9.18 -4.97 14.94
C LYS A 151 -10.55 -5.63 14.98
N GLN A 152 -10.63 -6.97 14.97
CA GLN A 152 -11.90 -7.67 15.01
C GLN A 152 -12.57 -7.60 16.38
N THR A 153 -11.80 -7.72 17.47
CA THR A 153 -12.35 -7.58 18.82
C THR A 153 -12.88 -6.17 19.07
N ALA A 154 -12.20 -5.14 18.55
CA ALA A 154 -12.63 -3.75 18.68
C ALA A 154 -13.82 -3.37 17.78
N ALA A 155 -14.08 -4.14 16.71
CA ALA A 155 -15.27 -3.93 15.88
C ALA A 155 -16.53 -4.56 16.49
N ALA A 156 -16.35 -5.53 17.39
CA ALA A 156 -17.44 -6.21 18.10
C ALA A 156 -17.79 -5.56 19.45
N SER A 157 -16.97 -4.62 19.94
CA SER A 157 -17.16 -3.87 21.19
C SER A 157 -17.59 -2.44 20.92
#